data_AF-A0AAD7P9M8-F1
#
_entry.id   AF-A0AAD7P9M8-F1
#
_cell.length_a   1.000
_cell.length_b   1.000
_cell.length_c   1.000
_cell.angle_alpha   90.00
_cell.angle_beta   90.00
_cell.angle_gamma   90.00
#
_symmetry.space_group_name_H-M   'P 1'
#
loop_
_entity.id
_entity.type
_entity.pdbx_description
1 polymer ?
#
loop_
_entity_poly.entity_id
_entity_poly.type
_entity_poly.pdbx_seq_one_letter_code
_entity_poly.pdbx_strand_id
1 'polypeptide(L)'
;MGIMNGSSSITTANYVFLIGLLALMVHVSLAQNSAADYVRAHNTARAQVNVGPVSWDDKLATYARNYANKHKGDCKLVHSGGPYGENLAGSSADLTGTAAVR
;
A
#
# COMPACT_ATOMS: atom_id res chain seq x y z
N MET A 1 19.12 -21.64 48.92
CA MET A 1 18.66 -22.18 47.62
C MET A 1 17.48 -21.31 47.17
N GLY A 2 17.59 -20.58 46.06
CA GLY A 2 16.47 -19.78 45.53
C GLY A 2 16.89 -18.43 44.93
N ILE A 3 17.69 -18.44 43.87
CA ILE A 3 17.86 -17.28 42.99
C ILE A 3 17.35 -17.69 41.60
N MET A 4 16.68 -16.75 40.93
CA MET A 4 16.30 -16.68 39.50
C MET A 4 14.86 -17.07 39.14
N ASN A 5 14.02 -16.03 38.96
CA ASN A 5 12.80 -16.07 38.11
C ASN A 5 12.39 -14.67 37.60
N GLY A 6 13.34 -13.74 37.43
CA GLY A 6 13.05 -12.37 36.96
C GLY A 6 13.45 -12.09 35.51
N SER A 7 14.52 -12.72 35.01
CA SER A 7 15.10 -12.45 33.70
C SER A 7 14.32 -13.04 32.53
N SER A 8 13.72 -14.23 32.71
CA SER A 8 12.95 -14.92 31.68
C SER A 8 11.65 -14.17 31.34
N SER A 9 10.94 -13.66 32.35
CA SER A 9 9.70 -12.89 32.15
C SER A 9 9.95 -11.54 31.45
N ILE A 10 11.06 -10.88 31.76
CA ILE A 10 11.48 -9.64 31.07
C ILE A 10 11.84 -9.95 29.60
N THR A 11 12.56 -11.05 29.37
CA THR A 11 12.92 -11.51 28.02
C THR A 11 11.67 -11.82 27.18
N THR A 12 10.70 -12.55 27.74
CA THR A 12 9.43 -12.85 27.06
C THR A 12 8.62 -11.57 26.78
N ALA A 13 8.53 -10.64 27.72
CA ALA A 13 7.83 -9.37 27.52
C ALA A 13 8.45 -8.53 26.38
N ASN A 14 9.78 -8.52 26.28
CA ASN A 14 10.49 -7.84 25.18
C ASN A 14 10.18 -8.48 23.82
N TYR A 15 10.12 -9.80 23.72
CA TYR A 15 9.75 -10.47 22.46
C TYR A 15 8.30 -10.19 22.05
N VAL A 16 7.35 -10.21 23.00
CA VAL A 16 5.94 -9.87 22.71
C VAL A 16 5.81 -8.43 22.24
N PHE A 17 6.54 -7.50 22.86
CA PHE A 17 6.56 -6.09 22.44
C PHE A 17 7.15 -5.92 21.04
N LEU A 18 8.28 -6.58 20.73
CA LEU A 18 8.90 -6.53 19.40
C LEU A 18 7.99 -7.13 18.31
N ILE A 19 7.31 -8.25 18.58
CA ILE A 19 6.34 -8.84 17.65
C ILE A 19 5.14 -7.90 17.44
N GLY A 20 4.66 -7.24 18.50
CA GLY A 20 3.60 -6.24 18.40
C GLY A 20 3.99 -5.04 17.52
N LEU A 21 5.21 -4.52 17.68
CA LEU A 21 5.74 -3.44 16.84
C LEU A 21 5.90 -3.86 15.37
N LEU A 22 6.40 -5.06 15.11
CA LEU A 22 6.52 -5.61 13.75
C LEU A 22 5.14 -5.80 13.10
N ALA A 23 4.16 -6.32 13.84
CA ALA A 23 2.80 -6.46 13.36
C ALA A 23 2.18 -5.10 13.00
N LEU A 24 2.36 -4.06 13.84
CA LEU A 24 1.88 -2.71 13.55
C LEU A 24 2.51 -2.10 12.29
N MET A 25 3.81 -2.29 12.09
CA MET A 25 4.53 -1.81 10.90
C MET A 25 4.00 -2.45 9.62
N VAL A 26 3.69 -3.76 9.64
CA VAL A 26 3.04 -4.47 8.53
C VAL A 26 1.64 -3.94 8.25
N HIS A 27 0.84 -3.63 9.29
CA HIS A 27 -0.50 -3.08 9.10
C HIS A 27 -0.47 -1.68 8.46
N VAL A 28 0.46 -0.81 8.88
CA VAL A 28 0.59 0.56 8.31
C VAL A 28 1.03 0.54 6.85
N SER A 29 1.89 -0.41 6.46
CA SER A 29 2.37 -0.55 5.08
C SER A 29 1.32 -1.17 4.14
N LEU A 30 0.45 -2.05 4.64
CA LEU A 30 -0.72 -2.54 3.89
C LEU A 30 -1.86 -1.51 3.80
N ALA A 31 -1.99 -0.62 4.79
CA ALA A 31 -3.01 0.41 4.85
C ALA A 31 -2.84 1.59 3.86
N GLN A 32 -1.80 1.59 3.01
CA GLN A 32 -1.62 2.62 1.97
C GLN A 32 -1.83 2.09 0.54
N ASN A 33 -2.10 0.79 0.41
CA ASN A 33 -2.20 0.06 -0.85
C ASN A 33 -3.58 -0.59 -1.05
N SER A 34 -4.57 -0.27 -0.21
CA SER A 34 -5.93 -0.81 -0.35
C SER A 34 -6.73 -0.06 -1.42
N ALA A 35 -7.76 -0.70 -1.96
CA ALA A 35 -8.71 -0.08 -2.89
C ALA A 35 -9.27 1.27 -2.39
N ALA A 36 -9.60 1.33 -1.10
CA ALA A 36 -10.11 2.53 -0.45
C ALA A 36 -9.09 3.68 -0.45
N ASP A 37 -7.80 3.39 -0.37
CA ASP A 37 -6.76 4.42 -0.34
C ASP A 37 -6.59 5.09 -1.70
N TYR A 38 -6.57 4.30 -2.78
CA TYR A 38 -6.55 4.81 -4.15
C TYR A 38 -7.76 5.70 -4.44
N VAL A 39 -8.97 5.22 -4.10
CA VAL A 39 -10.22 5.97 -4.34
C VAL A 39 -10.26 7.23 -3.49
N ARG A 40 -9.87 7.15 -2.21
CA ARG A 40 -9.86 8.30 -1.30
C ARG A 40 -8.92 9.39 -1.80
N ALA A 41 -7.70 9.05 -2.20
CA ALA A 41 -6.72 10.01 -2.71
C ALA A 41 -7.24 10.72 -3.97
N HIS A 42 -7.81 9.98 -4.93
CA HIS A 42 -8.42 10.58 -6.12
C HIS A 42 -9.60 11.48 -5.77
N ASN A 43 -10.52 11.02 -4.91
CA ASN A 43 -11.70 11.78 -4.55
C ASN A 43 -11.37 13.05 -3.76
N THR A 44 -10.28 13.06 -2.98
CA THR A 44 -9.76 14.29 -2.37
C THR A 44 -9.34 15.30 -3.44
N ALA A 45 -8.56 14.91 -4.44
CA ALA A 45 -8.14 15.81 -5.51
C ALA A 45 -9.34 16.28 -6.37
N ARG A 46 -10.27 15.37 -6.70
CA ARG A 46 -11.49 15.69 -7.46
C ARG A 46 -12.39 16.71 -6.75
N ALA A 47 -12.51 16.60 -5.43
CA ALA A 47 -13.27 17.57 -4.63
C ALA A 47 -12.65 18.98 -4.68
N GLN A 48 -11.32 19.10 -4.73
CA GLN A 48 -10.63 20.41 -4.81
C GLN A 48 -10.96 21.18 -6.10
N VAL A 49 -11.34 20.46 -7.17
CA VAL A 49 -11.73 21.05 -8.46
C VAL A 49 -13.23 20.88 -8.75
N ASN A 50 -14.02 20.56 -7.73
CA ASN A 50 -15.49 20.49 -7.78
C ASN A 50 -16.05 19.53 -8.86
N VAL A 51 -15.41 18.38 -9.06
CA VAL A 51 -15.93 17.29 -9.91
C VAL A 51 -16.40 16.11 -9.07
N GLY A 52 -17.43 15.39 -9.54
CA GLY A 52 -18.06 14.30 -8.78
C GLY A 52 -17.10 13.15 -8.45
N PRO A 53 -17.32 12.36 -7.38
CA PRO A 53 -16.40 11.29 -6.98
C PRO A 53 -16.38 10.11 -7.96
N VAL A 54 -15.36 9.27 -7.84
CA VAL A 54 -15.27 7.96 -8.49
C VAL A 54 -15.38 6.83 -7.47
N SER A 55 -15.75 5.64 -7.94
CA SER A 55 -15.82 4.40 -7.15
C SER A 55 -14.80 3.39 -7.65
N TRP A 56 -14.47 2.41 -6.80
CA TRP A 56 -13.64 1.28 -7.18
C TRP A 56 -14.37 0.34 -8.16
N ASP A 57 -13.64 -0.24 -9.10
CA ASP A 57 -14.10 -1.29 -10.01
C ASP A 57 -13.08 -2.43 -10.01
N ASP A 58 -13.49 -3.63 -9.62
CA ASP A 58 -12.60 -4.80 -9.49
C ASP A 58 -12.08 -5.33 -10.82
N LYS A 59 -12.82 -5.13 -11.92
CA LYS A 59 -12.35 -5.50 -13.26
C LYS A 59 -11.25 -4.55 -13.71
N LEU A 60 -11.43 -3.25 -13.51
CA LEU A 60 -10.42 -2.24 -13.81
C LEU A 60 -9.17 -2.42 -12.93
N ALA A 61 -9.35 -2.72 -11.65
CA ALA A 61 -8.23 -3.02 -10.75
C ALA A 61 -7.46 -4.26 -11.18
N THR A 62 -8.17 -5.32 -11.61
CA THR A 62 -7.54 -6.53 -12.15
C THR A 62 -6.78 -6.23 -13.44
N TYR A 63 -7.35 -5.41 -14.33
CA TYR A 63 -6.69 -4.97 -15.56
C TYR A 63 -5.39 -4.21 -15.25
N ALA A 64 -5.44 -3.18 -14.40
CA ALA A 64 -4.29 -2.36 -14.03
C ALA A 64 -3.19 -3.18 -13.35
N ARG A 65 -3.55 -4.08 -12.42
CA ARG A 65 -2.59 -4.98 -11.76
C ARG A 65 -1.90 -5.91 -12.76
N ASN A 66 -2.65 -6.50 -13.69
CA ASN A 66 -2.08 -7.37 -14.71
C ASN A 66 -1.15 -6.60 -15.64
N TYR A 67 -1.47 -5.35 -15.96
CA TYR A 67 -0.60 -4.49 -16.78
C TYR A 67 0.69 -4.12 -16.04
N ALA A 68 0.60 -3.65 -14.79
CA ALA A 68 1.77 -3.35 -13.97
C ALA A 68 2.69 -4.57 -13.79
N ASN A 69 2.12 -5.78 -13.65
CA ASN A 69 2.89 -7.02 -13.57
C ASN A 69 3.69 -7.35 -14.83
N LYS A 70 3.32 -6.84 -16.02
CA LYS A 70 4.12 -6.99 -17.25
C LYS A 70 5.39 -6.13 -17.21
N HIS A 71 5.33 -4.99 -16.54
CA HIS A 71 6.40 -3.98 -16.52
C HIS A 71 7.21 -3.95 -15.22
N LYS A 72 6.87 -4.77 -14.21
CA LYS A 72 7.65 -4.81 -12.95
C LYS A 72 9.13 -5.19 -13.12
N GLY A 73 9.49 -5.82 -14.25
CA GLY A 73 10.87 -6.23 -14.55
C GLY A 73 11.66 -5.22 -15.38
N ASP A 74 10.99 -4.36 -16.14
CA ASP A 74 11.63 -3.36 -17.01
C ASP A 74 11.36 -1.90 -16.59
N CYS A 75 10.43 -1.71 -15.66
CA CYS A 75 9.98 -0.43 -15.10
C CYS A 75 9.57 0.59 -16.17
N LYS A 76 9.14 0.15 -17.37
CA LYS A 76 8.74 1.07 -18.44
C LYS A 76 7.38 1.67 -18.16
N LEU A 77 7.32 3.01 -18.17
CA LEU A 77 6.09 3.78 -18.09
C LEU A 77 5.54 4.04 -19.50
N VAL A 78 5.12 2.97 -20.16
CA VAL A 78 4.49 3.01 -21.48
C VAL A 78 3.00 2.73 -21.34
N HIS A 79 2.16 3.45 -22.09
CA HIS A 79 0.73 3.28 -21.99
C HIS A 79 0.26 1.95 -22.61
N SER A 80 -0.73 1.33 -21.99
CA SER A 80 -1.30 0.05 -22.46
C SER A 80 -2.01 0.13 -23.82
N GLY A 81 -2.45 1.33 -24.22
CA GLY A 81 -3.33 1.53 -25.38
C GLY A 81 -4.69 0.87 -25.21
N GLY A 82 -5.06 0.51 -23.98
CA GLY A 82 -6.30 -0.17 -23.65
C GLY A 82 -7.54 0.73 -23.72
N PRO A 83 -8.71 0.19 -23.36
CA PRO A 83 -9.98 0.91 -23.42
C PRO A 83 -10.20 1.88 -22.24
N TYR A 84 -9.28 1.92 -21.28
CA TYR A 84 -9.41 2.73 -20.05
C TYR A 84 -8.40 3.87 -20.05
N GLY A 85 -8.75 5.00 -19.42
CA GLY A 85 -7.77 6.03 -19.08
C GLY A 85 -6.75 5.49 -18.08
N GLU A 86 -5.50 5.94 -18.18
CA GLU A 86 -4.39 5.33 -17.44
C GLU A 86 -3.41 6.39 -16.93
N ASN A 87 -3.02 6.25 -15.66
CA ASN A 87 -1.87 6.94 -15.07
C ASN A 87 -0.86 5.87 -14.64
N LEU A 88 0.43 6.10 -14.91
CA LEU A 88 1.52 5.17 -14.59
C LEU A 88 2.48 5.86 -13.63
N ALA A 89 2.93 5.13 -12.61
CA ALA A 89 3.92 5.61 -11.66
C ALA A 89 4.99 4.53 -11.44
N GLY A 90 6.23 4.98 -11.26
CA GLY A 90 7.37 4.12 -10.97
C GLY A 90 8.34 4.82 -10.04
N SER A 91 9.09 4.04 -9.27
CA SER A 91 10.10 4.53 -8.34
C SER A 91 11.23 3.51 -8.25
N SER A 92 12.45 3.97 -7.97
CA SER A 92 13.58 3.10 -7.61
C SER A 92 13.56 2.67 -6.13
N ALA A 93 12.65 3.24 -5.35
CA ALA A 93 12.39 2.90 -3.95
C ALA A 93 10.92 2.43 -3.79
N ASP A 94 10.54 2.03 -2.57
CA ASP A 94 9.16 1.66 -2.26
C ASP A 94 8.20 2.81 -2.59
N LEU A 95 7.14 2.49 -3.33
CA LEU A 95 6.10 3.43 -3.73
C LEU A 95 4.74 2.86 -3.32
N THR A 96 4.06 3.57 -2.43
CA THR A 96 2.70 3.19 -2.03
C THR A 96 1.68 3.69 -3.05
N GLY A 97 0.54 3.01 -3.12
CA GLY A 97 -0.57 3.38 -3.99
C GLY A 97 -1.07 4.80 -3.74
N THR A 98 -1.14 5.20 -2.48
CA THR A 98 -1.51 6.57 -2.11
C THR A 98 -0.49 7.60 -2.61
N ALA A 99 0.81 7.30 -2.51
CA ALA A 99 1.87 8.19 -2.99
C ALA A 99 1.86 8.31 -4.52
N ALA A 100 1.55 7.23 -5.24
CA ALA A 100 1.43 7.22 -6.70
C ALA A 100 0.26 8.07 -7.24
N VAL A 101 -0.73 8.41 -6.41
CA VAL A 101 -1.90 9.22 -6.80
C VAL A 101 -1.70 10.72 -6.54
N ARG A 102 -0.80 11.09 -5.64
CA ARG A 102 -0.61 12.48 -5.20
C ARG A 102 0.21 13.31 -6.18
#